data_AF-A0A919EYK3-F1
#
_entry.id   AF-A0A919EYK3-F1
#
_cell.length_a   1.000
_cell.length_b   1.000
_cell.length_c   1.000
_cell.angle_alpha   90.00
_cell.angle_beta   90.00
_cell.angle_gamma   90.00
#
_symmetry.space_group_name_H-M   'P 1'
#
loop_
_entity.id
_entity.type
_entity.pdbx_description
1 polymer ?
#
loop_
_entity_poly.entity_id
_entity_poly.type
_entity_poly.pdbx_seq_one_letter_code
_entity_poly.pdbx_strand_id
1 'polypeptide(L)'
;MLIELGMVLMAYPERTVMVEVGELRPIADIAGRNVIRFDGTEAALRKIAERLRLAGCAVDDTRSDWLQTWPYRHLSAYGRTGGVTPPVR
;
A
#
# COMPACT_ATOMS: atom_id res chain seq x y z
N MET A 1 10.73 1.73 -16.32
CA MET A 1 10.63 2.78 -15.29
C MET A 1 10.47 2.09 -13.92
N LEU A 2 11.57 1.68 -13.31
CA LEU A 2 11.57 1.00 -11.99
C LEU A 2 12.80 1.42 -11.16
N ILE A 3 13.92 1.70 -11.84
CA ILE A 3 15.20 2.02 -11.19
C ILE A 3 15.14 3.35 -10.43
N GLU A 4 14.50 4.40 -10.97
CA GLU A 4 14.33 5.67 -10.24
C GLU A 4 13.34 5.57 -9.07
N LEU A 5 12.26 4.80 -9.23
CA LEU A 5 11.32 4.53 -8.14
C LEU A 5 12.01 3.79 -6.99
N GLY A 6 12.89 2.83 -7.33
CA GLY A 6 13.74 2.13 -6.37
C GLY A 6 14.66 3.08 -5.60
N MET A 7 15.34 4.00 -6.28
CA MET A 7 16.21 4.98 -5.60
C MET A 7 15.43 5.92 -4.67
N VAL A 8 14.26 6.41 -5.10
CA VAL A 8 13.40 7.29 -4.27
C VAL A 8 12.86 6.54 -3.04
N LEU A 9 12.44 5.28 -3.20
CA LEU A 9 12.03 4.40 -2.09
C LEU A 9 13.15 4.17 -1.07
N MET A 10 14.41 4.19 -1.52
CA MET A 10 15.59 4.07 -0.65
C MET A 10 16.01 5.42 -0.03
N ALA A 11 15.79 6.53 -0.73
CA ALA A 11 16.29 7.85 -0.34
C ALA A 11 15.45 8.54 0.74
N TYR A 12 14.13 8.28 0.78
CA TYR A 12 13.21 8.94 1.73
C TYR A 12 12.24 7.95 2.38
N PRO A 13 12.72 6.94 3.12
CA PRO A 13 11.86 5.89 3.68
C PRO A 13 10.85 6.42 4.71
N GLU A 14 11.19 7.48 5.45
CA GLU A 14 10.29 8.14 6.41
C GLU A 14 9.20 9.00 5.75
N ARG A 15 9.43 9.47 4.51
CA ARG A 15 8.44 10.25 3.73
C ARG A 15 7.69 9.44 2.69
N THR A 16 7.96 8.13 2.61
CA THR A 16 7.32 7.23 1.65
C THR A 16 6.37 6.29 2.38
N VAL A 17 5.09 6.31 2.00
CA VAL A 17 4.07 5.37 2.51
C VAL A 17 3.75 4.37 1.40
N MET A 18 3.99 3.09 1.66
CA MET A 18 3.69 2.02 0.73
C MET A 18 2.42 1.30 1.15
N VAL A 19 1.46 1.18 0.23
CA VAL A 19 0.18 0.50 0.49
C VAL A 19 0.11 -0.73 -0.39
N GLU A 20 -0.05 -1.88 0.26
CA GLU A 20 -0.21 -3.17 -0.39
C GLU A 20 -1.69 -3.50 -0.52
N VAL A 21 -2.14 -3.79 -1.75
CA VAL A 21 -3.53 -4.16 -2.03
C VAL A 21 -3.55 -5.49 -2.78
N GLY A 22 -4.27 -6.48 -2.23
CA GLY A 22 -4.42 -7.81 -2.81
C GLY A 22 -3.31 -8.78 -2.43
N GLU A 23 -3.22 -9.88 -3.17
CA GLU A 23 -2.26 -10.96 -2.90
C GLU A 23 -0.91 -10.66 -3.53
N LEU A 24 0.01 -10.15 -2.71
CA LEU A 24 1.39 -9.86 -3.10
C LEU A 24 2.30 -10.92 -2.49
N ARG A 25 3.22 -11.47 -3.30
CA ARG A 25 4.32 -12.27 -2.74
C ARG A 25 5.10 -11.39 -1.76
N PRO A 26 5.36 -11.84 -0.52
CA PRO A 26 6.15 -11.07 0.43
C PRO A 26 7.49 -10.69 -0.20
N ILE A 27 7.70 -9.39 -0.43
CA ILE A 27 9.00 -8.90 -0.89
C ILE A 27 9.85 -8.78 0.38
N ALA A 28 10.79 -9.70 0.57
CA ALA A 28 11.63 -9.74 1.78
C ALA A 28 12.38 -8.42 2.06
N ASP A 29 12.57 -7.57 1.03
CA ASP A 29 13.33 -6.31 1.08
C ASP A 29 12.51 -5.07 1.51
N ILE A 30 11.22 -5.20 1.83
CA ILE A 30 10.41 -4.10 2.42
C ILE A 30 10.16 -4.27 3.92
N ALA A 31 10.66 -5.35 4.51
CA ALA A 31 10.58 -5.64 5.94
C ALA A 31 11.40 -4.60 6.74
N GLY A 32 10.76 -3.50 7.13
CA GLY A 32 11.38 -2.36 7.82
C GLY A 32 10.91 -0.99 7.32
N ARG A 33 10.16 -0.93 6.21
CA ARG A 33 9.64 0.32 5.62
C ARG A 33 8.19 0.61 6.06
N ASN A 34 7.73 1.84 5.80
CA ASN A 34 6.36 2.34 6.08
C ASN A 34 5.28 1.64 5.22
N VAL A 35 5.15 0.32 5.36
CA VAL A 35 4.22 -0.53 4.60
C VAL A 35 2.92 -0.73 5.37
N ILE A 36 1.80 -0.59 4.66
CA ILE A 36 0.46 -0.86 5.17
C ILE A 36 -0.20 -1.84 4.21
N ARG A 37 -0.59 -3.02 4.72
CA ARG A 37 -1.47 -3.92 3.97
C ARG A 37 -2.91 -3.45 4.12
N PHE A 38 -3.52 -3.09 3.00
CA PHE A 38 -4.91 -2.65 2.93
C PHE A 38 -5.82 -3.87 2.77
N ASP A 39 -6.60 -4.15 3.81
CA ASP A 39 -7.51 -5.29 3.94
C ASP A 39 -8.97 -4.93 3.65
N GLY A 40 -9.23 -3.71 3.16
CA GLY A 40 -10.58 -3.23 2.90
C GLY A 40 -11.33 -2.76 4.15
N THR A 41 -10.66 -2.57 5.29
CA THR A 41 -11.27 -2.08 6.53
C THR A 41 -11.07 -0.57 6.73
N GLU A 42 -11.96 0.04 7.52
CA GLU A 42 -11.78 1.43 7.97
C GLU A 42 -10.50 1.60 8.80
N ALA A 43 -10.10 0.56 9.56
CA ALA A 43 -8.90 0.58 10.36
C ALA A 43 -7.64 0.74 9.49
N ALA A 44 -7.60 0.06 8.33
CA ALA A 44 -6.51 0.23 7.38
C ALA A 44 -6.47 1.66 6.80
N LEU A 45 -7.63 2.27 6.52
CA LEU A 45 -7.72 3.67 6.08
C LEU A 45 -7.18 4.63 7.15
N ARG A 46 -7.58 4.46 8.42
CA ARG A 46 -7.06 5.25 9.54
C ARG A 46 -5.55 5.12 9.69
N LYS A 47 -5.02 3.91 9.52
CA LYS A 47 -3.57 3.66 9.54
C LYS A 47 -2.85 4.38 8.39
N ILE A 48 -3.46 4.46 7.21
CA ILE A 48 -2.92 5.23 6.07
C ILE A 48 -2.88 6.71 6.39
N ALA A 49 -3.99 7.29 6.89
CA ALA A 49 -4.06 8.70 7.28
C ALA A 49 -3.00 9.06 8.33
N GLU A 50 -2.82 8.21 9.34
CA GLU A 50 -1.79 8.40 10.37
C GLU A 50 -0.37 8.37 9.79
N ARG A 51 -0.07 7.42 8.89
CA ARG A 51 1.26 7.35 8.25
C ARG A 51 1.53 8.53 7.32
N LEU A 52 0.51 9.05 6.64
CA LEU A 52 0.62 10.28 5.85
C LEU A 52 0.95 11.49 6.74
N ARG A 53 0.32 11.62 7.91
CA ARG A 53 0.67 12.66 8.89
C ARG A 53 2.11 12.55 9.35
N LEU A 54 2.54 11.34 9.73
CA LEU A 54 3.92 11.08 10.16
C LEU A 54 4.95 11.36 9.04
N ALA A 55 4.55 11.20 7.77
CA ALA A 55 5.36 11.56 6.60
C ALA A 55 5.39 13.09 6.32
N GLY A 56 4.64 13.90 7.09
CA GLY A 56 4.57 15.36 6.94
C GLY A 56 3.52 15.84 5.94
N CYS A 57 2.60 14.98 5.50
CA CYS A 57 1.49 15.38 4.65
C CYS A 57 0.41 16.12 5.45
N ALA A 58 -0.16 17.17 4.85
CA ALA A 58 -1.41 17.74 5.34
C ALA A 58 -2.55 16.76 5.06
N VAL A 59 -3.16 16.22 6.12
CA VAL A 59 -4.29 15.28 6.04
C VAL A 59 -5.52 15.94 6.63
N ASP A 60 -6.55 16.09 5.79
CA ASP A 60 -7.90 16.48 6.22
C ASP A 60 -8.72 15.22 6.55
N ASP A 61 -8.95 14.99 7.84
CA ASP A 61 -9.78 13.90 8.36
C ASP A 61 -11.02 14.41 9.11
N THR A 62 -11.40 15.67 8.87
CA THR A 62 -12.52 16.31 9.58
C THR A 62 -13.86 15.65 9.28
N ARG A 63 -14.01 15.08 8.08
CA ARG A 63 -15.17 14.30 7.65
C ARG A 63 -14.87 12.81 7.73
N SER A 64 -15.90 11.97 7.80
CA SER A 64 -15.75 10.50 7.86
C SER A 64 -16.02 9.79 6.53
N ASP A 65 -16.33 10.53 5.46
CA ASP A 65 -16.61 10.01 4.12
C ASP A 65 -15.43 9.23 3.52
N TRP A 66 -14.20 9.64 3.82
CA TRP A 66 -12.99 8.94 3.37
C TRP A 66 -12.77 7.58 4.05
N LEU A 67 -13.51 7.25 5.12
CA LEU A 67 -13.48 5.93 5.74
C LEU A 67 -14.34 4.91 4.99
N GLN A 68 -15.13 5.35 4.00
CA GLN A 68 -15.97 4.46 3.22
C GLN A 68 -15.11 3.48 2.41
N THR A 69 -15.33 2.19 2.64
CA THR A 69 -14.51 1.13 2.01
C THR A 69 -15.06 0.63 0.68
N TRP A 70 -16.33 0.94 0.38
CA TRP A 70 -16.99 0.49 -0.85
C TRP A 70 -16.26 0.86 -2.16
N PRO A 71 -15.57 2.02 -2.31
CA PRO A 71 -14.87 2.35 -3.55
C PRO A 71 -13.74 1.37 -3.86
N TYR A 72 -13.20 0.71 -2.83
CA TYR A 72 -12.05 -0.18 -2.96
C TYR A 72 -12.44 -1.65 -3.12
N ARG A 73 -13.73 -2.02 -3.03
CA ARG A 73 -14.17 -3.43 -3.05
C ARG A 73 -13.90 -4.17 -4.36
N HIS A 74 -13.76 -3.44 -5.45
CA HIS A 74 -13.62 -4.02 -6.80
C HIS A 74 -12.31 -3.62 -7.48
N LEU A 75 -11.26 -3.34 -6.70
CA LEU A 75 -9.94 -3.07 -7.26
C LEU A 75 -9.45 -4.29 -8.04
N SER A 76 -9.03 -4.08 -9.30
CA SER A 76 -8.44 -5.13 -10.15
C SER A 76 -7.20 -5.78 -9.52
N ALA A 77 -6.58 -5.11 -8.55
CA ALA A 77 -5.51 -5.64 -7.72
C ALA A 77 -5.88 -6.96 -7.01
N TYR A 78 -7.14 -7.15 -6.61
CA TYR A 78 -7.57 -8.40 -5.97
C TYR A 78 -7.62 -9.60 -6.91
N GLY A 79 -7.78 -9.36 -8.23
CA GLY A 79 -7.77 -10.41 -9.26
C GLY A 79 -6.37 -10.74 -9.78
N ARG A 80 -5.34 -10.00 -9.38
CA ARG A 80 -3.95 -10.31 -9.78
C ARG A 80 -3.39 -11.43 -8.92
N THR A 81 -3.69 -12.66 -9.28
CA THR A 81 -2.87 -13.80 -8.87
C THR A 81 -1.52 -13.67 -9.57
N GLY A 82 -0.46 -13.38 -8.81
CA GLY A 82 0.90 -13.33 -9.33
C GLY A 82 1.19 -14.63 -10.05
N GLY A 83 1.47 -14.55 -11.36
CA GLY A 83 1.52 -15.70 -12.27
C GLY A 83 2.12 -16.93 -11.63
N VAL A 84 1.30 -17.97 -11.51
CA VAL A 84 1.78 -19.34 -11.31
C VAL A 84 2.54 -19.67 -12.58
N THR A 85 3.87 -19.76 -12.49
CA THR A 85 4.64 -20.41 -13.55
C THR A 85 4.16 -21.86 -13.61
N PRO A 86 3.53 -22.33 -14.70
CA PRO A 86 3.15 -23.72 -14.80
C PRO A 86 4.42 -24.59 -14.72
N PRO A 87 4.36 -25.77 -14.06
CA PRO A 87 5.51 -26.65 -13.98
C PRO A 87 6.00 -26.99 -15.39
N VAL A 88 7.28 -26.79 -15.63
CA VAL A 88 7.96 -27.24 -16.85
C VAL A 88 7.78 -28.75 -16.91
N ARG A 89 7.09 -29.23 -17.96
CA ARG A 89 6.95 -30.66 -18.25
C ARG A 89 8.26 -31.24 -18.77
#